data_AF-A0A1S9CGC8-F1
#
_entry.id   AF-A0A1S9CGC8-F1
#
_cell.length_a   1.000
_cell.length_b   1.000
_cell.length_c   1.000
_cell.angle_alpha   90.00
_cell.angle_beta   90.00
_cell.angle_gamma   90.00
#
_symmetry.space_group_name_H-M   'P 1'
#
loop_
_entity.id
_entity.type
_entity.pdbx_description
1 polymer ?
#
loop_
_entity_poly.entity_id
_entity_poly.type
_entity_poly.pdbx_seq_one_letter_code
_entity_poly.pdbx_strand_id
1 'polypeptide(L)'
;MKIEVNTKIFDQLVNEHQLFEKTYALMCGYLKAWYNEVPEDFLEEIGVDFDAMLDTYDFQNSLIALGYNYVQETNYIVCSIHIHDEETRYWGEYKAFFDYNLEFIEDILTK
;
A
#
# COMPACT_ATOMS: atom_id res chain seq x y z
N MET A 1 -22.82 -10.08 19.52
CA MET A 1 -23.29 -8.85 18.84
C MET A 1 -22.64 -8.81 17.47
N LYS A 2 -23.40 -8.69 16.39
CA LYS A 2 -22.86 -8.52 15.04
C LYS A 2 -22.91 -7.02 14.74
N ILE A 3 -21.79 -6.43 14.37
CA ILE A 3 -21.76 -5.05 13.90
C ILE A 3 -22.18 -5.10 12.43
N GLU A 4 -23.21 -4.35 12.07
CA GLU A 4 -23.64 -4.22 10.69
C GLU A 4 -22.76 -3.19 10.00
N VAL A 5 -21.98 -3.65 9.01
CA VAL A 5 -21.11 -2.80 8.18
C VAL A 5 -21.69 -2.78 6.77
N ASN A 6 -21.97 -1.59 6.25
CA ASN A 6 -22.40 -1.44 4.86
C ASN A 6 -21.16 -1.48 3.94
N THR A 7 -20.88 -2.66 3.39
CA THR A 7 -19.70 -2.88 2.53
C THR A 7 -19.71 -2.04 1.25
N LYS A 8 -20.89 -1.61 0.76
CA LYS A 8 -20.99 -0.74 -0.42
C LYS A 8 -20.31 0.60 -0.22
N ILE A 9 -20.22 1.08 1.02
CA ILE A 9 -19.51 2.34 1.32
C ILE A 9 -18.02 2.20 1.02
N PHE A 10 -17.42 1.03 1.30
CA PHE A 10 -16.02 0.78 0.96
C PHE A 10 -15.84 0.71 -0.55
N ASP A 11 -16.71 0.02 -1.27
CA ASP A 11 -16.64 -0.05 -2.74
C ASP A 11 -16.75 1.34 -3.37
N GLN A 12 -17.65 2.20 -2.87
CA GLN A 12 -17.75 3.57 -3.35
C GLN A 12 -16.50 4.37 -3.01
N LEU A 13 -16.03 4.32 -1.76
CA LEU A 13 -14.84 5.03 -1.32
C LEU A 13 -13.61 4.65 -2.16
N VAL A 14 -13.41 3.35 -2.41
CA VAL A 14 -12.31 2.84 -3.23
C VAL A 14 -12.42 3.32 -4.68
N ASN A 15 -13.59 3.18 -5.29
CA ASN A 15 -13.76 3.45 -6.72
C ASN A 15 -13.87 4.95 -7.05
N GLU A 16 -14.63 5.72 -6.27
CA GLU A 16 -14.84 7.16 -6.49
C GLU A 16 -13.54 7.95 -6.28
N HIS A 17 -12.67 7.48 -5.40
CA HIS A 17 -11.41 8.16 -5.08
C HIS A 17 -10.16 7.44 -5.55
N GLN A 18 -10.32 6.31 -6.26
CA GLN A 18 -9.22 5.52 -6.83
C GLN A 18 -8.13 5.19 -5.79
N LEU A 19 -8.54 4.77 -4.58
CA LEU A 19 -7.61 4.64 -3.45
C LEU A 19 -6.48 3.67 -3.75
N PHE A 20 -6.76 2.53 -4.36
CA PHE A 20 -5.72 1.57 -4.73
C PHE A 20 -4.77 2.10 -5.81
N GLU A 21 -5.24 2.90 -6.77
CA GLU A 21 -4.36 3.53 -7.76
C GLU A 21 -3.42 4.54 -7.09
N LYS A 22 -3.94 5.35 -6.15
CA LYS A 22 -3.13 6.28 -5.35
C LYS A 22 -2.11 5.51 -4.50
N THR A 23 -2.52 4.44 -3.82
CA THR A 23 -1.63 3.60 -3.03
C THR A 23 -0.55 2.95 -3.89
N TYR A 24 -0.90 2.45 -5.07
CA TYR A 24 0.07 1.86 -6.01
C TYR A 24 1.08 2.89 -6.51
N ALA A 25 0.64 4.12 -6.80
CA ALA A 25 1.54 5.21 -7.20
C ALA A 25 2.50 5.60 -6.07
N LEU A 26 2.02 5.67 -4.82
CA LEU A 26 2.87 5.94 -3.65
C LEU A 26 3.87 4.80 -3.43
N MET A 27 3.45 3.54 -3.54
CA MET A 27 4.32 2.36 -3.47
C MET A 27 5.44 2.41 -4.52
N CYS A 28 5.10 2.72 -5.78
CA CYS A 28 6.09 2.88 -6.83
C CYS A 28 7.09 3.99 -6.51
N GLY A 29 6.61 5.12 -5.98
CA GLY A 29 7.45 6.22 -5.52
C GLY A 29 8.40 5.81 -4.40
N TYR A 30 7.89 5.11 -3.39
CA TYR A 30 8.66 4.56 -2.27
C TYR A 30 9.76 3.61 -2.75
N LEU A 31 9.39 2.60 -3.55
CA LEU A 31 10.33 1.59 -4.06
C LEU A 31 11.37 2.22 -4.99
N LYS A 32 10.99 3.19 -5.85
CA LYS A 32 11.94 3.91 -6.70
C LYS A 32 12.90 4.77 -5.88
N ALA A 33 12.41 5.43 -4.84
CA ALA A 33 13.25 6.20 -3.93
C ALA A 33 14.29 5.29 -3.25
N TRP A 34 13.88 4.13 -2.72
CA TRP A 34 14.80 3.15 -2.15
C TRP A 34 15.85 2.69 -3.16
N TYR A 35 15.44 2.31 -4.38
CA TYR A 35 16.37 1.94 -5.45
C TYR A 35 17.37 3.05 -5.79
N ASN A 36 16.94 4.31 -5.82
CA ASN A 36 17.81 5.44 -6.15
C ASN A 36 18.77 5.82 -5.01
N GLU A 37 18.33 5.70 -3.76
CA GLU A 37 19.13 6.07 -2.59
C GLU A 37 20.18 5.00 -2.25
N VAL A 38 19.78 3.72 -2.29
CA VAL A 38 20.65 2.59 -1.93
C VAL A 38 20.44 1.41 -2.89
N PRO A 39 20.89 1.51 -4.15
CA PRO A 39 20.64 0.50 -5.17
C PRO A 39 21.23 -0.88 -4.82
N GLU A 40 22.35 -0.91 -4.10
CA GLU A 40 23.00 -2.17 -3.68
C GLU A 40 22.08 -2.95 -2.72
N ASP A 41 21.58 -2.31 -1.67
CA ASP A 41 20.63 -2.91 -0.72
C ASP A 41 19.32 -3.32 -1.41
N PHE A 42 18.80 -2.49 -2.31
CA PHE A 42 17.61 -2.83 -3.08
C PHE A 42 17.82 -4.09 -3.91
N LEU A 43 18.93 -4.17 -4.65
CA LEU A 43 19.24 -5.31 -5.50
C LEU A 43 19.54 -6.57 -4.68
N GLU A 44 20.15 -6.45 -3.50
CA GLU A 44 20.36 -7.58 -2.58
C GLU A 44 19.03 -8.16 -2.09
N GLU A 45 18.06 -7.29 -1.78
CA GLU A 45 16.77 -7.67 -1.19
C GLU A 45 15.71 -8.09 -2.23
N ILE A 46 15.71 -7.47 -3.41
CA ILE A 46 14.74 -7.71 -4.49
C ILE A 46 15.29 -8.68 -5.53
N GLY A 47 16.61 -8.71 -5.75
CA GLY A 47 17.26 -9.54 -6.77
C GLY A 47 17.17 -9.00 -8.19
N VAL A 48 16.31 -8.01 -8.46
CA VAL A 48 16.14 -7.35 -9.76
C VAL A 48 16.07 -5.83 -9.59
N ASP A 49 16.37 -5.08 -10.66
CA ASP A 49 16.20 -3.63 -10.64
C ASP A 49 14.71 -3.23 -10.54
N PHE A 50 14.46 -1.95 -10.23
CA PHE A 50 13.11 -1.46 -10.03
C PHE A 50 12.19 -1.65 -11.24
N ASP A 51 12.69 -1.43 -12.45
CA ASP A 51 11.83 -1.51 -13.65
C ASP A 51 11.47 -2.98 -13.91
N ALA A 52 12.44 -3.90 -13.75
CA ALA A 52 12.20 -5.34 -13.83
C ALA A 52 11.24 -5.85 -12.73
N MET A 53 11.34 -5.32 -11.50
CA MET A 53 10.42 -5.65 -10.41
C MET A 53 8.97 -5.32 -10.79
N LEU A 54 8.72 -4.14 -11.37
CA LEU A 54 7.37 -3.75 -11.79
C LEU A 54 6.79 -4.67 -12.87
N ASP A 55 7.65 -5.29 -13.68
CA ASP A 55 7.24 -6.20 -14.76
C ASP A 55 7.05 -7.65 -14.29
N THR A 56 7.80 -8.11 -13.28
CA THR A 56 7.83 -9.52 -12.87
C THR A 56 7.08 -9.82 -11.57
N TYR A 57 6.95 -8.84 -10.67
CA TYR A 57 6.25 -9.03 -9.40
C TYR A 57 4.74 -8.84 -9.56
N ASP A 58 3.97 -9.50 -8.69
CA ASP A 58 2.52 -9.36 -8.64
C ASP A 58 2.09 -8.46 -7.46
N PHE A 59 1.36 -7.40 -7.80
CA PHE A 59 0.91 -6.36 -6.87
C PHE A 59 -0.61 -6.44 -6.70
N GLN A 60 -1.03 -6.98 -5.56
CA GLN A 60 -2.44 -7.28 -5.30
C GLN A 60 -3.03 -6.31 -4.27
N ASN A 61 -4.12 -5.64 -4.63
CA ASN A 61 -4.94 -4.88 -3.69
C ASN A 61 -5.41 -5.81 -2.56
N SER A 62 -5.05 -5.50 -1.32
CA SER A 62 -5.24 -6.41 -0.19
C SER A 62 -6.32 -5.92 0.77
N LEU A 63 -6.14 -4.74 1.36
CA LEU A 63 -7.00 -4.25 2.43
C LEU A 63 -7.40 -2.79 2.22
N ILE A 64 -8.63 -2.48 2.63
CA ILE A 64 -9.01 -1.13 3.04
C ILE A 64 -9.56 -1.17 4.47
N ALA A 65 -9.11 -0.22 5.30
CA ALA A 65 -9.57 -0.10 6.68
C ALA A 65 -9.82 1.37 7.06
N LEU A 66 -10.82 1.59 7.91
CA LEU A 66 -11.05 2.87 8.58
C LEU A 66 -10.63 2.72 10.04
N GLY A 67 -9.72 3.57 10.49
CA GLY A 67 -9.18 3.55 11.84
C GLY A 67 -9.40 4.85 12.58
N TYR A 68 -9.46 4.75 13.91
CA TYR A 68 -9.36 5.90 14.80
C TYR A 68 -8.13 5.75 15.68
N ASN A 69 -7.23 6.73 15.62
CA ASN A 69 -6.07 6.81 16.48
C ASN A 69 -6.47 7.53 17.78
N TYR A 70 -6.58 6.78 18.87
CA TYR A 70 -6.93 7.36 20.18
C TYR A 70 -5.86 8.27 20.77
N VAL A 71 -4.59 8.11 20.37
CA VAL A 71 -3.49 8.94 20.88
C VAL A 71 -3.48 10.30 20.20
N GLN A 72 -3.73 10.31 18.89
CA GLN A 72 -3.77 11.55 18.09
C GLN A 72 -5.16 12.16 18.00
N GLU A 73 -6.20 11.43 18.45
CA GLU A 73 -7.62 11.80 18.32
C GLU A 73 -8.04 12.05 16.87
N THR A 74 -7.48 11.28 15.93
CA THR A 74 -7.68 11.42 14.48
C THR A 74 -8.26 10.16 13.86
N ASN A 75 -9.05 10.34 12.79
CA ASN A 75 -9.44 9.22 11.94
C ASN A 75 -8.49 9.09 10.76
N TYR A 76 -8.30 7.87 10.27
CA TYR A 76 -7.47 7.58 9.11
C TYR A 76 -8.04 6.45 8.27
N ILE A 77 -7.65 6.43 7.00
CA ILE A 77 -7.91 5.36 6.05
C ILE A 77 -6.58 4.64 5.80
N VAL A 78 -6.59 3.32 5.84
CA VAL A 78 -5.45 2.49 5.41
C VAL A 78 -5.84 1.78 4.13
N CYS A 79 -4.97 1.85 3.13
CA CYS A 79 -5.05 1.02 1.93
C CYS A 79 -3.75 0.24 1.79
N SER A 80 -3.84 -1.05 1.48
CA SER A 80 -2.66 -1.91 1.35
C SER A 80 -2.60 -2.71 0.07
N ILE A 81 -1.37 -2.98 -0.35
CA ILE A 81 -1.02 -3.77 -1.52
C ILE A 81 -0.07 -4.86 -1.06
N HIS A 82 -0.43 -6.11 -1.29
CA HIS A 82 0.49 -7.24 -1.18
C HIS A 82 1.41 -7.28 -2.39
N ILE A 83 2.66 -7.60 -2.14
CA ILE A 83 3.72 -7.71 -3.12
C ILE A 83 4.17 -9.16 -3.10
N HIS A 84 4.04 -9.83 -4.23
CA HIS A 84 4.52 -11.19 -4.43
C HIS A 84 5.64 -11.18 -5.46
N ASP A 85 6.67 -11.99 -5.24
CA ASP A 85 7.75 -12.15 -6.21
C ASP A 85 7.28 -12.93 -7.46
N GLU A 86 8.20 -13.10 -8.42
CA GLU A 86 7.97 -13.82 -9.67
C GLU A 86 7.54 -15.29 -9.49
N GLU A 87 7.81 -15.88 -8.32
CA GLU A 87 7.38 -17.23 -7.95
C GLU A 87 6.04 -17.24 -7.19
N THR A 88 5.33 -16.11 -7.16
CA THR A 88 4.08 -15.89 -6.41
C THR A 88 4.23 -16.02 -4.89
N ARG A 89 5.46 -15.94 -4.38
CA ARG A 89 5.72 -16.00 -2.94
C ARG A 89 5.49 -14.61 -2.36
N TYR A 90 4.80 -14.55 -1.22
CA TYR A 90 4.61 -13.30 -0.50
C TYR A 90 5.97 -12.72 -0.12
N TRP A 91 6.24 -11.50 -0.60
CA TRP A 91 7.46 -10.77 -0.29
C TRP A 91 7.22 -9.69 0.77
N GLY A 92 6.07 -9.01 0.71
CA GLY A 92 5.72 -7.98 1.67
C GLY A 92 4.38 -7.33 1.39
N GLU A 93 4.06 -6.33 2.20
CA GLU A 93 2.85 -5.52 2.13
C GLU A 93 3.22 -4.05 2.28
N TYR A 94 2.81 -3.26 1.31
CA TYR A 94 2.88 -1.82 1.38
C TYR A 94 1.54 -1.27 1.88
N LYS A 95 1.58 -0.37 2.87
CA LYS A 95 0.39 0.31 3.43
C LYS A 95 0.56 1.81 3.29
N ALA A 96 -0.43 2.48 2.72
CA ALA A 96 -0.55 3.93 2.74
C ALA A 96 -1.66 4.36 3.70
N PHE A 97 -1.36 5.37 4.51
CA PHE A 97 -2.27 6.00 5.46
C PHE A 97 -2.70 7.36 4.92
N PHE A 98 -4.01 7.60 4.95
CA PHE A 98 -4.62 8.86 4.54
C PHE A 98 -5.50 9.42 5.66
N ASP A 99 -5.67 10.73 5.71
CA ASP A 99 -6.73 11.33 6.51
C ASP A 99 -8.10 11.17 5.83
N TYR A 100 -9.18 11.67 6.44
CA TYR A 100 -10.52 11.61 5.86
C TYR A 100 -10.76 12.63 4.72
N ASN A 101 -9.82 13.53 4.47
CA ASN A 101 -9.78 14.36 3.27
C ASN A 101 -8.98 13.69 2.13
N LEU A 102 -8.50 12.46 2.35
CA LEU A 102 -7.67 11.68 1.43
C LEU A 102 -6.28 12.27 1.21
N GLU A 103 -5.82 13.11 2.13
CA GLU A 103 -4.45 13.60 2.15
C GLU A 103 -3.54 12.52 2.71
N PHE A 104 -2.40 12.30 2.05
CA PHE A 104 -1.39 11.33 2.49
C PHE A 104 -0.78 11.74 3.84
N ILE A 105 -0.73 10.81 4.78
CA ILE A 105 -0.12 11.00 6.09
C ILE A 105 1.27 10.37 6.11
N GLU A 106 1.32 9.06 5.88
CA GLU A 106 2.53 8.24 5.92
C GLU A 106 2.32 6.93 5.16
N ASP A 107 3.41 6.24 4.88
CA ASP A 107 3.42 4.89 4.36
C ASP A 107 4.40 3.98 5.11
N ILE A 108 4.17 2.68 4.99
CA ILE A 108 5.06 1.67 5.53
C ILE A 108 5.11 0.48 4.60
N LEU A 109 6.31 -0.06 4.41
CA LEU A 109 6.53 -1.36 3.81
C LEU A 109 6.87 -2.36 4.92
N THR A 110 6.11 -3.45 5.00
CA THR A 110 6.34 -4.56 5.93
C THR A 110 6.60 -5.85 5.18
N LYS A 111 7.67 -6.56 5.53
CA LYS A 111 8.02 -7.88 4.97
C LYS A 111 7.48 -8.99 5.87
#